data_AF-A0A0R2G8W7-F1
#
_entry.id   AF-A0A0R2G8W7-F1
#
_cell.length_a   1.000
_cell.length_b   1.000
_cell.length_c   1.000
_cell.angle_alpha   90.00
_cell.angle_beta   90.00
_cell.angle_gamma   90.00
#
_symmetry.space_group_name_H-M   'P 1'
#
loop_
_entity.id
_entity.type
_entity.pdbx_description
1 polymer ?
#
loop_
_entity_poly.entity_id
_entity_poly.type
_entity_poly.pdbx_seq_one_letter_code
_entity_poly.pdbx_strand_id
1 'polypeptide(L)'
;MMKFFMTKEYIAGGYTLSGRQLSNYQSASFGAPIFYAAKDSQKYNKLIQMEKYIFMQKLEADNYYQSALITLASEKFLKNQ
;
A
#
# COMPACT_ATOMS: atom_id res chain seq x y z
N MET A 1 -6.85 -2.36 11.81
CA MET A 1 -5.96 -1.83 10.77
C MET A 1 -6.71 -1.35 9.52
N MET A 2 -7.32 -2.21 8.70
CA MET A 2 -7.97 -1.79 7.44
C MET A 2 -9.07 -0.73 7.60
N LYS A 3 -9.90 -0.84 8.66
CA LYS A 3 -10.90 0.18 8.99
C LYS A 3 -10.30 1.57 9.22
N PHE A 4 -9.10 1.65 9.82
CA PHE A 4 -8.39 2.91 10.05
C PHE A 4 -7.91 3.51 8.73
N PHE A 5 -7.30 2.71 7.85
CA PHE A 5 -6.82 3.20 6.56
C PHE A 5 -7.96 3.64 5.63
N MET A 6 -9.14 3.02 5.73
CA MET A 6 -10.33 3.46 4.98
C MET A 6 -10.76 4.89 5.30
N THR A 7 -10.46 5.40 6.50
CA THR A 7 -10.79 6.79 6.89
C THR A 7 -9.77 7.81 6.41
N LYS A 8 -8.66 7.39 5.80
CA LYS A 8 -7.61 8.30 5.32
C LYS A 8 -7.87 8.73 3.88
N GLU A 9 -7.40 9.93 3.55
CA GLU A 9 -7.42 10.44 2.18
C GLU A 9 -6.27 9.87 1.35
N TYR A 10 -5.11 9.67 1.99
CA TYR A 10 -3.94 8.98 1.45
C TYR A 10 -3.21 8.22 2.57
N ILE A 11 -2.35 7.28 2.19
CA ILE A 11 -1.51 6.53 3.13
C ILE A 11 -0.15 7.19 3.27
N ALA A 12 0.17 7.60 4.49
CA ALA A 12 1.48 8.12 4.84
C ALA A 12 2.50 7.00 5.07
N GLY A 13 3.77 7.33 4.89
CA GLY A 13 4.94 6.49 5.20
C GLY A 13 5.22 6.34 6.69
N GLY A 14 4.20 6.39 7.56
CA GLY A 14 4.34 6.18 8.99
C GLY A 14 3.18 6.70 9.83
N TYR A 15 2.81 5.92 10.85
CA TYR A 15 1.81 6.28 11.84
C TYR A 15 2.26 5.83 13.24
N THR A 16 1.94 6.61 14.25
CA THR A 16 1.95 6.15 15.65
C THR A 16 0.91 5.04 15.84
N LEU A 17 1.05 4.24 16.91
CA LEU A 17 0.07 3.21 17.26
C LEU A 17 -1.34 3.76 17.54
N SER A 18 -1.44 5.02 17.99
CA SER A 18 -2.71 5.72 18.17
C SER A 18 -3.29 6.30 16.86
N GLY A 19 -2.57 6.17 15.74
CA GLY A 19 -3.05 6.56 14.41
C GLY A 19 -2.73 7.99 13.97
N ARG A 20 -1.91 8.72 14.73
CA ARG A 20 -1.32 10.01 14.31
C ARG A 20 -0.26 9.77 13.24
N GLN A 21 -0.37 10.48 12.13
CA GLN A 21 0.58 10.46 11.02
C GLN A 21 1.96 10.99 11.46
N LEU A 22 3.03 10.35 10.97
CA LEU A 22 4.42 10.71 11.28
C LEU A 22 5.13 11.44 10.14
N SER A 23 4.62 11.34 8.92
CA SER A 23 5.20 11.96 7.72
C SER A 23 4.12 12.25 6.69
N ASN A 24 4.29 13.29 5.87
CA ASN A 24 3.39 13.59 4.74
C ASN A 24 3.78 12.85 3.45
N TYR A 25 4.93 12.18 3.45
CA TYR A 25 5.40 11.39 2.32
C TYR A 25 4.62 10.07 2.20
N GLN A 26 4.24 9.69 0.99
CA GLN A 26 3.66 8.37 0.70
C GLN A 26 4.79 7.41 0.31
N SER A 27 4.91 6.30 1.03
CA SER A 27 5.91 5.28 0.73
C SER A 27 5.21 4.01 0.26
N ALA A 28 5.66 3.46 -0.87
CA ALA A 28 5.16 2.19 -1.36
C ALA A 28 5.50 1.02 -0.40
N SER A 29 6.47 1.20 0.51
CA SER A 29 6.71 0.25 1.60
C SER A 29 5.54 0.13 2.59
N PHE A 30 4.66 1.14 2.65
CA PHE A 30 3.40 1.10 3.41
C PHE A 30 2.21 0.78 2.50
N GLY A 31 2.21 1.29 1.28
CA GLY A 31 1.14 1.06 0.29
C GLY A 31 1.00 -0.39 -0.15
N ALA A 32 2.11 -1.06 -0.46
CA ALA A 32 2.10 -2.45 -0.95
C ALA A 32 1.45 -3.45 0.03
N PRO A 33 1.80 -3.47 1.33
CA PRO A 33 1.12 -4.32 2.30
C PRO A 33 -0.38 -4.01 2.45
N ILE A 34 -0.79 -2.73 2.40
CA ILE A 34 -2.19 -2.32 2.53
C ILE A 34 -2.98 -2.78 1.29
N PHE A 35 -2.42 -2.59 0.10
CA PHE A 35 -3.00 -3.11 -1.14
C PHE A 35 -3.20 -4.63 -1.05
N TYR A 36 -2.15 -5.36 -0.66
CA TYR A 36 -2.18 -6.81 -0.54
C TYR A 36 -3.27 -7.29 0.43
N ALA A 37 -3.45 -6.61 1.57
CA ALA A 37 -4.49 -6.92 2.54
C ALA A 37 -5.91 -6.55 2.07
N ALA A 38 -6.05 -5.51 1.24
CA ALA A 38 -7.34 -5.02 0.76
C ALA A 38 -7.93 -5.88 -0.37
N LYS A 39 -7.08 -6.47 -1.21
CA LYS A 39 -7.49 -6.94 -2.55
C LYS A 39 -8.52 -8.07 -2.57
N ASP A 40 -8.64 -8.87 -1.51
CA ASP A 40 -9.53 -10.03 -1.46
C ASP A 40 -10.93 -9.68 -0.92
N SER A 41 -11.23 -8.39 -0.71
CA SER A 41 -12.53 -7.93 -0.22
C SER A 41 -13.00 -6.66 -0.90
N GLN A 42 -14.17 -6.72 -1.53
CA GLN A 42 -14.83 -5.54 -2.14
C GLN A 42 -15.06 -4.39 -1.15
N LYS A 43 -15.16 -4.70 0.14
CA LYS A 43 -15.28 -3.71 1.23
C LYS A 43 -14.12 -2.71 1.24
N TYR A 44 -12.95 -3.09 0.73
CA TYR A 44 -11.73 -2.29 0.75
C TYR A 44 -11.35 -1.76 -0.63
N ASN A 45 -12.29 -1.73 -1.59
CA ASN A 45 -12.04 -1.23 -2.95
C ASN A 45 -11.40 0.16 -2.97
N LYS A 46 -11.76 1.06 -2.05
CA LYS A 46 -11.11 2.38 -1.93
C LYS A 46 -9.59 2.24 -1.75
N LEU A 47 -9.12 1.34 -0.89
CA LEU A 47 -7.69 1.12 -0.64
C LEU A 47 -6.99 0.51 -1.85
N ILE A 48 -7.67 -0.43 -2.54
CA ILE A 48 -7.15 -1.00 -3.79
C ILE A 48 -6.93 0.10 -4.83
N GLN A 49 -7.94 0.96 -5.03
CA GLN A 49 -7.86 2.05 -6.02
C GLN A 49 -6.84 3.11 -5.66
N MET A 50 -6.70 3.42 -4.38
CA MET A 50 -5.74 4.39 -3.87
C MET A 50 -4.30 3.89 -4.03
N GLU A 51 -4.02 2.63 -3.67
CA GLU A 51 -2.65 2.11 -3.62
C GLU A 51 -2.16 1.47 -4.93
N LYS A 52 -3.02 1.23 -5.93
CA LYS A 52 -2.60 0.63 -7.21
C LYS A 52 -1.48 1.39 -7.94
N TYR A 53 -1.30 2.68 -7.64
CA TYR A 53 -0.26 3.53 -8.25
C TYR A 53 1.15 3.01 -8.00
N ILE A 54 1.38 2.23 -6.93
CA ILE A 54 2.69 1.65 -6.61
C ILE A 54 3.19 0.69 -7.69
N PHE A 55 2.28 0.07 -8.47
CA PHE A 55 2.63 -0.83 -9.56
C PHE A 55 2.90 -0.10 -10.89
N MET A 56 2.60 1.20 -10.95
CA MET A 56 2.86 2.02 -12.13
C MET A 56 4.27 2.64 -12.11
N GLN A 57 4.98 2.50 -10.99
CA GLN A 57 6.32 3.05 -10.81
C GLN A 57 7.39 1.99 -11.12
N LYS A 58 8.54 2.45 -11.62
CA LYS A 58 9.70 1.59 -11.81
C LYS A 58 10.21 1.15 -10.43
N LEU A 59 10.60 -0.11 -10.30
CA LEU A 59 11.26 -0.60 -9.09
C LEU A 59 12.60 0.13 -8.91
N GLU A 60 12.81 0.63 -7.69
CA GLU A 60 14.04 1.33 -7.29
C GLU A 60 15.10 0.29 -6.91
N ALA A 61 16.26 0.35 -7.56
CA ALA A 61 17.34 -0.62 -7.36
C ALA A 61 18.07 -0.44 -6.03
N ASP A 62 18.04 0.78 -5.48
CA ASP A 62 18.65 1.20 -4.22
C ASP A 62 17.71 1.05 -3.02
N ASN A 63 16.43 0.76 -3.24
CA ASN A 63 15.42 0.60 -2.20
C ASN A 63 14.92 -0.85 -2.15
N TYR A 64 15.80 -1.75 -1.68
CA TYR A 64 15.52 -3.19 -1.60
C TYR A 64 14.19 -3.51 -0.90
N TYR A 65 13.93 -2.87 0.24
CA TYR A 65 12.75 -3.17 1.05
C TYR A 65 11.45 -2.81 0.33
N GLN A 66 11.39 -1.60 -0.25
CA GLN A 66 10.23 -1.18 -1.04
C GLN A 66 10.02 -2.08 -2.25
N SER A 67 11.08 -2.34 -3.00
CA SER A 67 11.02 -3.16 -4.20
C SER A 67 10.57 -4.59 -3.89
N ALA A 68 11.06 -5.20 -2.80
CA ALA A 68 10.62 -6.51 -2.35
C ALA A 68 9.13 -6.54 -2.02
N LEU A 69 8.62 -5.55 -1.29
CA LEU A 69 7.20 -5.48 -0.92
C LEU A 69 6.29 -5.26 -2.15
N ILE A 70 6.70 -4.39 -3.08
CA ILE A 70 5.96 -4.19 -4.33
C ILE A 70 5.94 -5.50 -5.13
N THR A 71 7.07 -6.20 -5.27
CA THR A 71 7.13 -7.48 -5.99
C THR A 71 6.19 -8.53 -5.37
N LEU A 72 6.21 -8.70 -4.04
CA LEU A 72 5.32 -9.63 -3.33
C LEU A 72 3.84 -9.26 -3.49
N ALA A 73 3.52 -7.95 -3.43
CA ALA A 73 2.17 -7.48 -3.66
C ALA A 73 1.71 -7.67 -5.12
N SER A 74 2.64 -7.54 -6.08
CA SER A 74 2.39 -7.67 -7.52
C SER A 74 2.10 -9.10 -7.92
N GLU A 75 2.81 -10.09 -7.35
CA GLU A 75 2.59 -11.51 -7.64
C GLU A 75 1.11 -11.90 -7.47
N LYS A 76 0.46 -11.34 -6.44
CA LYS A 76 -0.94 -11.60 -6.12
C LYS A 76 -1.92 -10.65 -6.85
N PHE A 77 -1.43 -9.59 -7.51
CA PHE A 77 -2.18 -8.74 -8.44
C PHE A 77 -2.30 -9.38 -9.83
N LEU A 78 -1.21 -9.99 -10.32
CA LEU A 78 -1.16 -10.62 -11.65
C LEU A 78 -1.95 -11.94 -11.72
N LYS A 79 -2.18 -12.63 -10.60
CA LYS A 79 -2.99 -13.87 -10.54
C LYS A 79 -4.51 -13.64 -10.60
N ASN A 80 -4.96 -12.39 -10.46
CA ASN A 80 -6.38 -12.03 -10.37
C ASN A 80 -6.87 -11.20 -11.59
N GLN A 81 -6.09 -11.12 -12.66
CA GLN A 81 -6.51 -10.66 -13.99
C GLN A 81 -6.74 -11.86 -14.90
#